data_AF-A0A3B1C357-F1
#
_entry.id   AF-A0A3B1C357-F1
#
_cell.length_a   1.000
_cell.length_b   1.000
_cell.length_c   1.000
_cell.angle_alpha   90.00
_cell.angle_beta   90.00
_cell.angle_gamma   90.00
#
_symmetry.space_group_name_H-M   'P 1'
#
loop_
_entity.id
_entity.type
_entity.pdbx_description
1 polymer ?
#
loop_
_entity_poly.entity_id
_entity_poly.type
_entity_poly.pdbx_seq_one_letter_code
_entity_poly.pdbx_strand_id
1 'polypeptide(L)'
;MNTKQDKQDVSHSIFCHALLTVMVMTASPVMAATTIDYVYDDLNRVKTVTRSDGPQLSYNYDQVSNLTVFTTRNPDTDGDGLKDIAEINIYKTNPTKPDTDGDGLTDGYEVNTSKTDPTNPDTDGDGLPDGIDPYPLISSDPGTDYGIPFLPPVGMALLGLLLAAIGGRKTLTRKRAL
;
A
#
# COMPACT_ATOMS: atom_id res chain seq x y z
N MET A 1 2.64 -60.30 17.72
CA MET A 1 2.72 -59.26 16.67
C MET A 1 2.43 -57.92 17.33
N ASN A 2 3.09 -56.85 16.86
CA ASN A 2 3.25 -55.52 17.49
C ASN A 2 2.44 -55.17 18.75
N THR A 3 3.17 -54.98 19.84
CA THR A 3 2.78 -54.09 20.94
C THR A 3 2.82 -52.61 20.49
N LYS A 4 2.12 -51.74 21.23
CA LYS A 4 2.10 -50.29 20.98
C LYS A 4 3.48 -49.66 21.16
N GLN A 5 3.81 -48.65 20.37
CA GLN A 5 4.94 -47.73 20.61
C GLN A 5 4.39 -46.39 21.13
N ASP A 6 5.20 -45.67 21.90
CA ASP A 6 4.75 -44.63 22.84
C ASP A 6 4.83 -43.19 22.30
N LYS A 7 4.13 -42.26 22.95
CA LYS A 7 4.32 -40.81 22.75
C LYS A 7 5.57 -40.34 23.51
N GLN A 8 6.44 -39.59 22.86
CA GLN A 8 7.48 -38.83 23.55
C GLN A 8 7.14 -37.34 23.55
N ASP A 9 6.74 -36.83 24.71
CA ASP A 9 6.83 -35.40 25.03
C ASP A 9 8.31 -35.00 25.17
N VAL A 10 8.68 -33.84 24.62
CA VAL A 10 9.99 -33.23 24.88
C VAL A 10 9.86 -31.72 25.08
N SER A 11 9.27 -31.33 26.21
CA SER A 11 9.24 -29.93 26.64
C SER A 11 10.58 -29.56 27.30
N HIS A 12 11.34 -28.65 26.68
CA HIS A 12 12.53 -28.05 27.27
C HIS A 12 12.44 -26.52 27.22
N SER A 13 12.06 -25.94 28.36
CA SER A 13 12.10 -24.49 28.57
C SER A 13 13.53 -24.04 28.91
N ILE A 14 14.06 -23.11 28.12
CA ILE A 14 15.28 -22.35 28.46
C ILE A 14 15.03 -20.88 28.16
N PHE A 15 14.70 -20.11 29.20
CA PHE A 15 14.77 -18.65 29.14
C PHE A 15 16.24 -18.20 29.26
N CYS A 16 16.71 -17.35 28.36
CA CYS A 16 17.97 -16.62 28.53
C CYS A 16 17.83 -15.21 27.97
N HIS A 17 18.05 -14.18 28.81
CA HIS A 17 18.00 -12.77 28.41
C HIS A 17 19.42 -12.24 28.17
N ALA A 18 19.70 -11.75 26.95
CA ALA A 18 20.94 -11.01 26.67
C ALA A 18 20.74 -9.97 25.55
N LEU A 19 20.87 -8.69 25.95
CA LEU A 19 21.21 -7.47 25.21
C LEU A 19 21.08 -7.38 23.67
N LEU A 20 20.35 -6.32 23.27
CA LEU A 20 20.77 -5.27 22.32
C LEU A 20 21.04 -5.65 20.85
N THR A 21 19.99 -5.48 20.04
CA THR A 21 20.06 -4.63 18.83
C THR A 21 18.74 -3.91 18.63
N VAL A 22 18.76 -2.59 18.40
CA VAL A 22 17.61 -1.88 17.83
C VAL A 22 17.61 -2.13 16.33
N MET A 23 17.12 -3.30 15.94
CA MET A 23 16.82 -3.56 14.54
C MET A 23 15.57 -2.77 14.20
N VAL A 24 15.72 -1.70 13.41
CA VAL A 24 14.59 -1.04 12.78
C VAL A 24 13.97 -2.07 11.84
N MET A 25 12.89 -2.70 12.30
CA MET A 25 12.02 -3.48 11.44
C MET A 25 11.28 -2.51 10.53
N THR A 26 11.94 -2.11 9.44
CA THR A 26 11.24 -1.73 8.22
C THR A 26 10.33 -2.90 7.89
N ALA A 27 9.02 -2.74 8.10
CA ALA A 27 8.05 -3.75 7.75
C ALA A 27 7.99 -3.84 6.23
N SER A 28 8.87 -4.68 5.66
CA SER A 28 8.72 -5.12 4.28
C SER A 28 7.28 -5.62 4.12
N PRO A 29 6.56 -5.19 3.07
CA PRO A 29 5.20 -5.66 2.87
C PRO A 29 5.21 -7.19 2.84
N VAL A 30 4.49 -7.79 3.78
CA VAL A 30 4.22 -9.24 3.72
C VAL A 30 3.37 -9.43 2.47
N MET A 31 4.03 -9.88 1.40
CA MET A 31 3.37 -10.43 0.21
C MET A 31 2.25 -11.34 0.70
N ALA A 32 0.99 -10.96 0.43
CA ALA A 32 -0.16 -11.69 0.93
C ALA A 32 -0.03 -13.15 0.45
N ALA A 33 0.05 -14.09 1.41
CA ALA A 33 0.43 -15.47 1.09
C ALA A 33 -0.59 -16.08 0.12
N THR A 34 -0.13 -16.43 -1.09
CA THR A 34 -1.00 -17.03 -2.11
C THR A 34 -1.57 -18.35 -1.61
N THR A 35 -2.88 -18.36 -1.37
CA THR A 35 -3.64 -19.58 -1.07
C THR A 35 -4.12 -20.20 -2.37
N ILE A 36 -4.13 -21.55 -2.41
CA ILE A 36 -4.72 -22.32 -3.51
C ILE A 36 -5.74 -23.28 -2.90
N ASP A 37 -7.02 -23.00 -3.11
CA ASP A 37 -8.13 -23.79 -2.61
C ASP A 37 -8.57 -24.81 -3.65
N TYR A 38 -8.69 -26.08 -3.22
CA TYR A 38 -9.07 -27.20 -4.06
C TYR A 38 -10.44 -27.74 -3.65
N VAL A 39 -11.40 -27.73 -4.58
CA VAL A 39 -12.70 -28.37 -4.43
C VAL A 39 -12.68 -29.68 -5.20
N TYR A 40 -13.08 -30.77 -4.54
CA TYR A 40 -13.18 -32.10 -5.12
C TYR A 40 -14.63 -32.50 -5.39
N ASP A 41 -14.85 -33.48 -6.26
CA ASP A 41 -16.13 -34.17 -6.41
C ASP A 41 -16.24 -35.41 -5.51
N ASP A 42 -17.41 -36.08 -5.54
CA ASP A 42 -17.69 -37.28 -4.73
C ASP A 42 -16.80 -38.50 -5.08
N LEU A 43 -16.01 -38.41 -6.16
CA LEU A 43 -15.02 -39.40 -6.58
C LEU A 43 -13.58 -38.94 -6.26
N ASN A 44 -13.42 -37.88 -5.46
CA ASN A 44 -12.16 -37.25 -5.08
C ASN A 44 -11.33 -36.77 -6.29
N ARG A 45 -11.99 -36.35 -7.38
CA ARG A 45 -11.35 -35.70 -8.54
C ARG A 45 -11.43 -34.18 -8.37
N VAL A 46 -10.41 -33.44 -8.84
CA VAL A 46 -10.37 -31.97 -8.71
C VAL A 46 -11.43 -31.33 -9.60
N LYS A 47 -12.43 -30.70 -8.99
CA LYS A 47 -13.55 -30.02 -9.66
C LYS A 47 -13.28 -28.54 -9.87
N THR A 48 -12.64 -27.88 -8.90
CA THR A 48 -12.27 -26.47 -8.97
C THR A 48 -10.95 -26.21 -8.26
N VAL A 49 -10.10 -25.37 -8.86
CA VAL A 49 -8.90 -24.80 -8.24
C VAL A 49 -9.07 -23.29 -8.22
N THR A 50 -9.00 -22.68 -7.04
CA THR A 50 -9.11 -21.23 -6.87
C THR A 50 -7.79 -20.71 -6.32
N ARG A 51 -7.12 -19.82 -7.05
CA ARG A 51 -5.98 -19.06 -6.51
C ARG A 51 -6.51 -17.77 -5.87
N SER A 52 -5.89 -17.36 -4.76
CA SER A 52 -6.23 -16.08 -4.11
C SER A 52 -5.75 -14.84 -4.89
N ASP A 53 -4.91 -15.03 -5.91
CA ASP A 53 -4.17 -14.02 -6.68
C ASP A 53 -4.22 -14.27 -8.20
N GLY A 54 -5.19 -15.05 -8.70
CA GLY A 54 -5.19 -15.48 -10.09
C GLY A 54 -6.43 -16.31 -10.48
N PRO A 55 -6.46 -16.85 -11.70
CA PRO A 55 -7.69 -17.37 -12.28
C PRO A 55 -8.24 -18.59 -11.53
N GLN A 56 -9.56 -18.61 -11.38
CA GLN A 56 -10.30 -19.79 -10.94
C GLN A 56 -10.46 -20.75 -12.12
N LEU A 57 -10.03 -22.00 -11.91
CA LEU A 57 -10.05 -23.07 -12.90
C LEU A 57 -11.13 -24.08 -12.50
N SER A 58 -12.05 -24.41 -13.40
CA SER A 58 -13.06 -25.46 -13.18
C SER A 58 -12.94 -26.58 -14.19
N TYR A 59 -13.17 -27.81 -13.73
CA TYR A 59 -12.99 -29.06 -14.46
C TYR A 59 -14.25 -29.93 -14.35
N ASN A 60 -14.84 -30.33 -15.49
CA ASN A 60 -15.92 -31.31 -15.53
C ASN A 60 -15.43 -32.61 -16.16
N TYR A 61 -15.85 -33.75 -15.62
CA TYR A 61 -15.51 -35.07 -16.12
C TYR A 61 -16.73 -35.84 -16.63
N ASP A 62 -16.53 -36.74 -17.59
CA ASP A 62 -17.57 -37.69 -18.00
C ASP A 62 -17.73 -38.87 -16.99
N GLN A 63 -18.63 -39.79 -17.33
CA GLN A 63 -18.95 -41.00 -16.58
C GLN A 63 -17.76 -41.99 -16.46
N VAL A 64 -16.72 -41.85 -17.28
CA VAL A 64 -15.51 -42.69 -17.30
C VAL A 64 -14.24 -41.91 -16.92
N SER A 65 -14.39 -40.69 -16.41
CA SER A 65 -13.35 -39.76 -15.94
C SER A 65 -12.47 -39.08 -16.98
N ASN A 66 -12.89 -38.97 -18.25
CA ASN A 66 -12.26 -38.04 -19.19
C ASN A 66 -12.65 -36.60 -18.86
N LEU A 67 -11.73 -35.65 -19.00
CA LEU A 67 -12.01 -34.21 -18.91
C LEU A 67 -12.85 -33.76 -20.11
N THR A 68 -14.01 -33.13 -19.87
CA THR A 68 -14.94 -32.69 -20.92
C THR A 68 -15.08 -31.17 -21.01
N VAL A 69 -14.92 -30.45 -19.89
CA VAL A 69 -14.96 -28.97 -19.86
C VAL A 69 -13.84 -28.46 -18.96
N PHE A 70 -13.15 -27.43 -19.44
CA PHE A 70 -12.20 -26.61 -18.68
C PHE A 70 -12.59 -25.15 -18.87
N THR A 71 -12.76 -24.40 -17.77
CA THR A 71 -13.08 -22.96 -17.82
C THR A 71 -12.18 -22.17 -16.90
N THR A 72 -11.73 -21.01 -17.37
CA THR A 72 -10.92 -20.04 -16.63
C THR A 72 -11.73 -18.78 -16.34
N ARG A 73 -11.90 -18.39 -15.08
CA ARG A 73 -12.40 -17.06 -14.70
C ARG A 73 -11.25 -16.22 -14.15
N ASN A 74 -11.04 -15.03 -14.70
CA ASN A 74 -10.21 -13.99 -14.07
C ASN A 74 -11.00 -13.34 -12.91
N PRO A 75 -10.42 -13.10 -11.71
CA PRO A 75 -11.09 -12.42 -10.59
C PRO A 75 -10.70 -10.94 -10.40
N ASP A 76 -9.84 -10.44 -11.30
CA ASP A 76 -9.22 -9.13 -11.40
C ASP A 76 -9.18 -8.85 -12.92
N THR A 77 -10.29 -8.33 -13.45
CA THR A 77 -10.65 -8.50 -14.87
C THR A 77 -9.82 -7.65 -15.84
N ASP A 78 -9.35 -6.49 -15.40
CA ASP A 78 -8.46 -5.59 -16.17
C ASP A 78 -6.99 -5.63 -15.72
N GLY A 79 -6.69 -6.17 -14.53
CA GLY A 79 -5.34 -6.56 -14.11
C GLY A 79 -4.59 -5.49 -13.30
N ASP A 80 -5.31 -4.64 -12.58
CA ASP A 80 -4.75 -3.48 -11.88
C ASP A 80 -4.28 -3.78 -10.43
N GLY A 81 -4.63 -4.96 -9.90
CA GLY A 81 -4.30 -5.42 -8.54
C GLY A 81 -5.43 -5.27 -7.51
N LEU A 82 -6.56 -4.67 -7.89
CA LEU A 82 -7.84 -4.79 -7.21
C LEU A 82 -8.55 -6.08 -7.71
N LYS A 83 -9.86 -6.22 -7.49
CA LYS A 83 -10.62 -7.44 -7.85
C LYS A 83 -12.08 -7.09 -8.12
N ASP A 84 -12.71 -7.73 -9.12
CA ASP A 84 -14.09 -7.37 -9.51
C ASP A 84 -15.07 -7.38 -8.32
N ILE A 85 -14.85 -8.29 -7.36
CA ILE A 85 -15.68 -8.43 -6.16
C ILE A 85 -15.41 -7.35 -5.09
N ALA A 86 -14.20 -6.82 -5.00
CA ALA A 86 -13.85 -5.71 -4.11
C ALA A 86 -14.33 -4.38 -4.70
N GLU A 87 -14.08 -4.16 -5.99
CA GLU A 87 -14.53 -3.01 -6.75
C GLU A 87 -16.06 -2.82 -6.65
N ILE A 88 -16.84 -3.78 -7.18
CA ILE A 88 -18.31 -3.68 -7.24
C ILE A 88 -18.92 -3.51 -5.84
N ASN A 89 -18.42 -4.24 -4.83
CA ASN A 89 -19.06 -4.30 -3.51
C ASN A 89 -18.54 -3.26 -2.52
N ILE A 90 -17.27 -2.87 -2.59
CA ILE A 90 -16.62 -1.96 -1.62
C ILE A 90 -16.40 -0.58 -2.27
N TYR A 91 -15.56 -0.50 -3.30
CA TYR A 91 -15.00 0.76 -3.80
C TYR A 91 -15.88 1.50 -4.84
N LYS A 92 -16.84 0.80 -5.48
CA LYS A 92 -17.74 1.33 -6.53
C LYS A 92 -17.06 1.69 -7.86
N THR A 93 -15.83 1.23 -8.02
CA THR A 93 -15.03 1.24 -9.24
C THR A 93 -15.54 0.27 -10.32
N ASN A 94 -14.92 0.28 -11.50
CA ASN A 94 -15.37 -0.44 -12.68
C ASN A 94 -14.37 -1.54 -13.14
N PRO A 95 -14.70 -2.85 -13.01
CA PRO A 95 -13.83 -4.00 -13.34
C PRO A 95 -13.54 -4.25 -14.83
N THR A 96 -13.49 -3.19 -15.62
CA THR A 96 -13.10 -3.18 -17.04
C THR A 96 -12.26 -1.95 -17.40
N LYS A 97 -11.75 -1.25 -16.38
CA LYS A 97 -10.94 -0.02 -16.41
C LYS A 97 -9.99 -0.10 -15.20
N PRO A 98 -8.67 -0.21 -15.41
CA PRO A 98 -7.69 -0.06 -14.33
C PRO A 98 -7.71 1.31 -13.62
N ASP A 99 -8.37 2.29 -14.24
CA ASP A 99 -8.43 3.69 -13.87
C ASP A 99 -9.90 4.12 -14.06
N THR A 100 -10.64 4.22 -12.95
CA THR A 100 -12.09 4.41 -12.96
C THR A 100 -12.48 5.85 -13.30
N ASP A 101 -11.83 6.86 -12.72
CA ASP A 101 -12.22 8.27 -12.85
C ASP A 101 -11.41 9.09 -13.87
N GLY A 102 -10.18 8.66 -14.21
CA GLY A 102 -9.35 9.20 -15.28
C GLY A 102 -8.20 10.11 -14.82
N ASP A 103 -7.77 10.04 -13.56
CA ASP A 103 -6.72 10.91 -13.01
C ASP A 103 -5.28 10.52 -13.44
N GLY A 104 -5.03 9.22 -13.68
CA GLY A 104 -3.74 8.64 -14.09
C GLY A 104 -3.09 7.69 -13.08
N LEU A 105 -3.69 7.45 -11.91
CA LEU A 105 -3.41 6.33 -11.02
C LEU A 105 -4.18 5.08 -11.51
N THR A 106 -4.16 4.01 -10.70
CA THR A 106 -5.05 2.86 -10.89
C THR A 106 -5.78 2.56 -9.61
N ASP A 107 -7.02 2.12 -9.68
CA ASP A 107 -7.91 1.91 -8.52
C ASP A 107 -7.24 1.04 -7.44
N GLY A 108 -6.55 -0.01 -7.88
CA GLY A 108 -5.75 -0.93 -7.10
C GLY A 108 -4.42 -0.35 -6.63
N TYR A 109 -3.79 0.59 -7.34
CA TYR A 109 -2.68 1.38 -6.79
C TYR A 109 -3.17 2.27 -5.65
N GLU A 110 -4.32 2.91 -5.80
CA GLU A 110 -4.85 3.86 -4.83
C GLU A 110 -5.27 3.20 -3.53
N VAL A 111 -6.16 2.20 -3.64
CA VAL A 111 -6.63 1.39 -2.52
C VAL A 111 -5.46 0.77 -1.75
N ASN A 112 -4.41 0.32 -2.44
CA ASN A 112 -3.26 -0.32 -1.80
C ASN A 112 -2.14 0.64 -1.37
N THR A 113 -1.96 1.79 -2.01
CA THR A 113 -0.76 2.64 -1.88
C THR A 113 -1.06 4.08 -1.45
N SER A 114 -1.61 4.95 -2.30
CA SER A 114 -1.80 6.39 -2.02
C SER A 114 -2.87 6.66 -0.97
N LYS A 115 -3.92 5.82 -0.89
CA LYS A 115 -5.11 5.97 -0.01
C LYS A 115 -6.06 7.10 -0.41
N THR A 116 -6.02 7.46 -1.68
CA THR A 116 -6.99 8.30 -2.40
C THR A 116 -8.31 7.55 -2.64
N ASP A 117 -9.35 8.26 -3.11
CA ASP A 117 -10.66 7.69 -3.44
C ASP A 117 -10.74 7.41 -4.96
N PRO A 118 -10.69 6.13 -5.40
CA PRO A 118 -10.61 5.75 -6.82
C PRO A 118 -11.92 5.98 -7.61
N THR A 119 -12.77 6.88 -7.13
CA THR A 119 -13.99 7.33 -7.79
C THR A 119 -14.09 8.86 -7.85
N ASN A 120 -13.04 9.56 -7.44
CA ASN A 120 -12.95 11.01 -7.36
C ASN A 120 -11.51 11.50 -7.66
N PRO A 121 -11.25 12.09 -8.84
CA PRO A 121 -9.90 12.30 -9.40
C PRO A 121 -9.14 13.50 -8.80
N ASP A 122 -9.45 13.87 -7.56
CA ASP A 122 -8.97 15.02 -6.78
C ASP A 122 -9.47 14.79 -5.34
N THR A 123 -8.79 13.93 -4.58
CA THR A 123 -9.30 13.36 -3.32
C THR A 123 -9.53 14.41 -2.23
N ASP A 124 -8.69 15.45 -2.17
CA ASP A 124 -8.78 16.48 -1.13
C ASP A 124 -9.44 17.80 -1.59
N GLY A 125 -9.63 17.98 -2.90
CA GLY A 125 -10.46 19.03 -3.49
C GLY A 125 -9.74 20.36 -3.74
N ASP A 126 -8.41 20.38 -3.87
CA ASP A 126 -7.64 21.60 -4.16
C ASP A 126 -7.56 21.99 -5.64
N GLY A 127 -7.89 21.05 -6.55
CA GLY A 127 -7.87 21.24 -8.00
C GLY A 127 -6.65 20.64 -8.73
N LEU A 128 -5.76 19.93 -8.03
CA LEU A 128 -4.73 19.07 -8.61
C LEU A 128 -5.18 17.59 -8.59
N PRO A 129 -5.24 16.90 -9.74
CA PRO A 129 -5.54 15.46 -9.74
C PRO A 129 -4.48 14.62 -9.03
N ASP A 130 -4.91 13.58 -8.33
CA ASP A 130 -4.08 12.82 -7.39
C ASP A 130 -2.83 12.18 -8.04
N GLY A 131 -2.96 11.75 -9.30
CA GLY A 131 -1.90 11.18 -10.13
C GLY A 131 -0.85 12.19 -10.61
N ILE A 132 -1.05 13.49 -10.38
CA ILE A 132 -0.03 14.53 -10.59
C ILE A 132 0.33 15.31 -9.32
N ASP A 133 -0.46 15.25 -8.26
CA ASP A 133 -0.19 15.98 -7.02
C ASP A 133 0.86 15.29 -6.12
N PRO A 134 1.87 16.01 -5.59
CA PRO A 134 2.74 15.49 -4.54
C PRO A 134 2.10 15.22 -3.16
N TYR A 135 0.88 15.69 -2.86
CA TYR A 135 0.27 15.66 -1.51
C TYR A 135 -1.25 15.32 -1.46
N PRO A 136 -1.81 14.33 -2.21
CA PRO A 136 -3.25 14.19 -2.55
C PRO A 136 -4.19 13.73 -1.42
N LEU A 137 -3.90 14.14 -0.19
CA LEU A 137 -4.66 13.92 1.04
C LEU A 137 -4.61 15.17 1.95
N ILE A 138 -4.07 16.30 1.45
CA ILE A 138 -3.71 17.51 2.21
C ILE A 138 -3.95 18.75 1.33
N SER A 139 -5.23 19.08 1.11
CA SER A 139 -5.69 20.19 0.27
C SER A 139 -4.83 21.44 0.42
N SER A 140 -4.14 21.82 -0.66
CA SER A 140 -3.23 22.96 -0.70
C SER A 140 -3.93 24.28 -1.05
N ASP A 141 -5.25 24.35 -0.80
CA ASP A 141 -6.08 25.55 -1.01
C ASP A 141 -5.39 26.82 -0.47
N PRO A 142 -5.10 27.82 -1.33
CA PRO A 142 -4.53 29.09 -0.91
C PRO A 142 -5.46 29.92 0.00
N GLY A 143 -6.69 29.45 0.29
CA GLY A 143 -7.63 29.99 1.27
C GLY A 143 -7.48 29.45 2.71
N THR A 144 -7.00 28.22 2.94
CA THR A 144 -6.97 27.60 4.30
C THR A 144 -5.59 27.55 4.95
N ASP A 145 -5.06 28.71 5.34
CA ASP A 145 -3.83 28.85 6.13
C ASP A 145 -3.91 28.17 7.51
N TYR A 146 -3.35 26.96 7.60
CA TYR A 146 -2.93 26.33 8.85
C TYR A 146 -1.39 26.18 8.97
N GLY A 147 -0.66 27.24 8.62
CA GLY A 147 0.43 27.70 9.49
C GLY A 147 1.79 27.01 9.40
N ILE A 148 2.11 26.27 8.33
CA ILE A 148 3.50 25.89 8.00
C ILE A 148 4.06 26.81 6.90
N PRO A 149 4.97 27.76 7.21
CA PRO A 149 5.49 28.66 6.21
C PRO A 149 6.40 27.91 5.22
N PHE A 150 5.96 27.84 3.96
CA PHE A 150 6.75 27.33 2.84
C PHE A 150 8.09 28.07 2.77
N LEU A 151 9.18 27.36 3.09
CA LEU A 151 10.53 27.88 3.04
C LEU A 151 11.24 27.29 1.82
N PRO A 152 11.23 27.99 0.66
CA PRO A 152 11.88 27.48 -0.54
C PRO A 152 13.39 27.30 -0.29
N PRO A 153 14.08 26.35 -0.96
CA PRO A 153 15.51 26.10 -0.76
C PRO A 153 16.40 27.34 -0.87
N VAL A 154 15.98 28.33 -1.68
CA VAL A 154 16.67 29.62 -1.87
C VAL A 154 16.60 30.53 -0.62
N GLY A 155 15.53 30.41 0.19
CA GLY A 155 15.31 31.21 1.40
C GLY A 155 16.30 30.90 2.53
N MET A 156 16.66 29.62 2.70
CA MET A 156 17.70 29.19 3.65
C MET A 156 19.06 29.86 3.39
N ALA A 157 19.43 30.02 2.11
CA ALA A 157 20.70 30.66 1.73
C ALA A 157 20.74 32.16 2.08
N LEU A 158 19.62 32.87 1.89
CA LEU A 158 19.52 34.31 2.21
C LEU A 158 19.54 34.59 3.71
N LEU A 159 18.88 33.74 4.53
CA LEU A 159 18.87 33.91 5.99
C LEU A 159 20.28 33.74 6.59
N GLY A 160 21.07 32.79 6.08
CA GLY A 160 22.47 32.61 6.47
C GLY A 160 23.35 33.83 6.18
N LEU A 161 23.13 34.50 5.04
CA LEU A 161 23.87 35.71 4.67
C LEU A 161 23.49 36.91 5.56
N LEU A 162 22.20 37.06 5.90
CA LEU A 162 21.70 38.20 6.67
C LEU A 162 22.21 38.22 8.12
N LEU A 163 22.30 37.06 8.77
CA LEU A 163 22.76 36.94 10.15
C LEU A 163 24.25 37.26 10.33
N ALA A 164 25.08 37.02 9.31
CA ALA A 164 26.51 37.32 9.33
C ALA A 164 26.81 38.84 9.38
N ALA A 165 25.91 39.70 8.90
CA ALA A 165 26.13 41.13 8.73
C ALA A 165 25.94 41.97 10.01
N ILE A 166 25.28 41.43 11.05
CA ILE A 166 24.80 42.21 12.21
C ILE A 166 25.68 42.01 13.47
N GLY A 167 26.51 40.96 13.50
CA GLY A 167 27.29 40.56 14.68
C GLY A 167 28.66 41.21 14.86
N GLY A 168 28.76 42.54 15.07
CA GLY A 168 30.09 43.16 15.27
C GLY A 168 30.15 44.65 15.70
N ARG A 169 29.92 44.96 16.99
CA ARG A 169 30.15 46.30 17.57
C ARG A 169 31.64 46.58 17.84
N LYS A 170 32.07 47.86 17.81
CA LYS A 170 32.54 48.63 19.01
C LYS A 170 33.11 50.04 18.70
N THR A 171 32.65 51.05 19.49
CA THR A 171 33.39 52.26 20.01
C THR A 171 34.22 53.16 19.08
N LEU A 172 34.32 54.50 19.17
CA LEU A 172 33.85 55.57 20.09
C LEU A 172 33.66 56.87 19.22
N THR A 173 33.53 58.15 19.62
CA THR A 173 33.82 58.94 20.85
C THR A 173 32.90 60.19 20.91
N ARG A 174 32.85 60.93 22.04
CA ARG A 174 32.20 62.26 22.14
C ARG A 174 33.06 63.40 21.57
N LYS A 175 32.42 64.48 21.10
CA LYS A 175 32.57 65.84 21.70
C LYS A 175 31.37 66.76 21.39
N ARG A 176 31.01 67.62 22.35
CA ARG A 176 30.18 68.83 22.16
C ARG A 176 31.13 70.01 21.90
N ALA A 177 30.70 70.97 21.10
CA ALA A 177 31.14 72.37 21.15
C ALA A 177 29.95 73.27 20.83
N LEU A 178 29.97 74.46 21.44
CA LEU A 178 28.98 75.55 21.46
C LEU A 178 28.08 75.66 20.22
#